data_AF-A0A1V9YQJ6-F1
#
_entry.id   AF-A0A1V9YQJ6-F1
#
_cell.length_a   1.000
_cell.length_b   1.000
_cell.length_c   1.000
_cell.angle_alpha   90.00
_cell.angle_beta   90.00
_cell.angle_gamma   90.00
#
_symmetry.space_group_name_H-M   'P 1'
#
loop_
_entity.id
_entity.type
_entity.pdbx_description
1 polymer ?
#
loop_
_entity_poly.entity_id
_entity_poly.type
_entity_poly.pdbx_seq_one_letter_code
_entity_poly.pdbx_strand_id
1 'polypeptide(L)'
;MTIEIEQAATVSILYDALLQKKSNFCHAKMVDESKKLLTCKRDVDECLERIDEIEEQLADIKVELAVPDDVPMDDAFAGHTEAQALLSEKKEEELLLIQMSKVYECRKATMRMLVKHKSILDSSRKSLRNRQRRIVEKAFRTGLLACQS
;
A
#
# COMPACT_ATOMS: atom_id res chain seq x y z
N MET A 1 11.65 -14.25 45.23
CA MET A 1 10.76 -15.12 44.42
C MET A 1 9.39 -14.49 44.15
N THR A 2 8.69 -13.95 45.15
CA THR A 2 7.40 -13.24 44.99
C THR A 2 7.52 -11.93 44.19
N ILE A 3 8.49 -11.08 44.55
CA ILE A 3 8.81 -9.82 43.86
C ILE A 3 9.12 -10.03 42.37
N GLU A 4 9.76 -11.14 42.00
CA GLU A 4 10.12 -11.45 40.61
C GLU A 4 8.91 -11.79 39.74
N ILE A 5 7.89 -12.43 40.31
CA ILE A 5 6.65 -12.79 39.61
C ILE A 5 5.79 -11.55 39.38
N GLU A 6 5.66 -10.68 40.37
CA GLU A 6 4.95 -9.40 40.26
C GLU A 6 5.61 -8.45 39.24
N GLN A 7 6.94 -8.34 39.27
CA GLN A 7 7.69 -7.57 38.28
C GLN A 7 7.52 -8.15 36.87
N ALA A 8 7.61 -9.47 36.71
CA ALA A 8 7.39 -10.12 35.42
C ALA A 8 5.97 -9.90 34.89
N ALA A 9 4.95 -9.97 35.76
CA ALA A 9 3.56 -9.68 35.40
C ALA A 9 3.39 -8.22 34.97
N THR A 10 3.92 -7.27 35.76
CA THR A 10 3.84 -5.83 35.49
C THR A 10 4.49 -5.49 34.14
N VAL A 11 5.72 -5.94 33.91
CA VAL A 11 6.43 -5.74 32.64
C VAL A 11 5.62 -6.35 31.50
N SER A 12 5.07 -7.55 31.69
CA SER A 12 4.30 -8.22 30.63
C SER A 12 2.99 -7.51 30.28
N ILE A 13 2.33 -6.84 31.24
CA ILE A 13 1.13 -6.01 30.99
C ILE A 13 1.52 -4.76 30.21
N LEU A 14 2.58 -4.07 30.64
CA LEU A 14 3.07 -2.87 29.96
C LEU A 14 3.47 -3.16 28.50
N TYR A 15 4.13 -4.30 28.27
CA TYR A 15 4.47 -4.73 26.91
C TYR A 15 3.23 -5.03 26.05
N ASP A 16 2.17 -5.62 26.60
CA ASP A 16 0.95 -5.90 25.81
C ASP A 16 0.23 -4.60 25.45
N ALA A 17 0.15 -3.65 26.38
CA ALA A 17 -0.37 -2.31 26.11
C ALA A 17 0.42 -1.59 25.01
N LEU A 18 1.76 -1.67 25.05
CA LEU A 18 2.63 -1.11 24.01
C LEU A 18 2.40 -1.78 22.64
N LEU A 19 2.31 -3.12 22.60
CA LEU A 19 2.07 -3.87 21.37
C LEU A 19 0.68 -3.58 20.79
N GLN A 20 -0.35 -3.43 21.65
CA GLN A 20 -1.68 -3.02 21.21
C GLN A 20 -1.65 -1.62 20.59
N LYS A 21 -0.97 -0.65 21.23
CA LYS A 21 -0.82 0.70 20.69
C LYS A 21 -0.12 0.70 19.33
N LYS A 22 0.98 -0.07 19.19
CA LYS A 22 1.68 -0.25 17.90
C LYS A 22 0.80 -0.92 16.84
N SER A 23 -0.01 -1.91 17.22
CA SER A 23 -0.94 -2.59 16.33
C SER A 23 -2.00 -1.63 15.78
N ASN A 24 -2.59 -0.81 16.65
CA ASN A 24 -3.58 0.20 16.25
C ASN A 24 -2.97 1.24 15.31
N PHE A 25 -1.76 1.72 15.61
CA PHE A 25 -1.04 2.65 14.73
C PHE A 25 -0.75 2.04 13.36
N CYS A 26 -0.28 0.79 13.32
CA CYS A 26 -0.03 0.06 12.08
C CYS A 26 -1.32 -0.09 11.25
N HIS A 27 -2.43 -0.44 11.89
CA HIS A 27 -3.73 -0.54 11.23
C HIS A 27 -4.18 0.80 10.63
N ALA A 28 -4.10 1.90 11.40
CA ALA A 28 -4.45 3.23 10.90
C ALA A 28 -3.59 3.63 9.69
N LYS A 29 -2.29 3.34 9.71
CA LYS A 29 -1.39 3.57 8.57
C LYS A 29 -1.73 2.71 7.36
N MET A 30 -2.12 1.44 7.56
CA MET A 30 -2.58 0.58 6.47
C MET A 30 -3.84 1.15 5.82
N VAL A 31 -4.81 1.62 6.60
CA VAL A 31 -6.04 2.21 6.06
C VAL A 31 -5.77 3.50 5.29
N ASP A 32 -4.90 4.37 5.80
CA ASP A 32 -4.49 5.59 5.09
C ASP A 32 -3.77 5.26 3.78
N GLU A 33 -2.84 4.31 3.81
CA GLU A 33 -2.09 3.90 2.63
C GLU A 33 -2.96 3.18 1.60
N SER A 34 -3.99 2.42 2.01
CA SER A 34 -4.88 1.75 1.07
C SER A 34 -5.74 2.73 0.29
N LYS A 35 -6.21 3.80 0.95
CA LYS A 35 -6.94 4.89 0.28
C LYS A 35 -6.07 5.55 -0.78
N LYS A 36 -4.83 5.93 -0.40
CA LYS A 36 -3.86 6.53 -1.33
C LYS A 36 -3.52 5.61 -2.50
N LEU A 37 -3.40 4.30 -2.24
CA LEU A 37 -3.14 3.31 -3.27
C LEU A 37 -4.30 3.18 -4.26
N LEU A 38 -5.55 3.22 -3.78
CA LEU A 38 -6.73 3.17 -4.64
C LEU A 38 -6.86 4.43 -5.49
N THR A 39 -6.65 5.61 -4.91
CA THR A 39 -6.61 6.87 -5.66
C THR A 39 -5.54 6.82 -6.75
N CYS A 40 -4.31 6.46 -6.38
CA CYS A 40 -3.20 6.37 -7.33
C CYS A 40 -3.43 5.32 -8.42
N LYS A 41 -4.15 4.23 -8.12
CA LYS A 41 -4.54 3.25 -9.13
C LYS A 41 -5.51 3.87 -10.13
N ARG A 42 -6.54 4.55 -9.63
CA ARG A 42 -7.51 5.23 -10.48
C ARG A 42 -6.83 6.29 -11.36
N ASP A 43 -5.92 7.07 -10.80
CA ASP A 43 -5.18 8.08 -11.58
C ASP A 43 -4.34 7.43 -12.69
N VAL A 44 -3.76 6.24 -12.47
CA VAL A 44 -3.08 5.45 -13.51
C VAL A 44 -4.06 4.94 -14.57
N ASP A 45 -5.20 4.41 -14.15
CA ASP A 45 -6.24 3.89 -15.04
C ASP A 45 -6.78 5.06 -15.92
N GLU A 46 -7.01 6.25 -15.35
CA GLU A 46 -7.43 7.48 -16.05
C GLU A 46 -6.36 7.99 -17.05
N CYS A 47 -5.06 7.83 -16.75
CA CYS A 47 -4.00 8.17 -17.71
C CYS A 47 -4.02 7.23 -18.91
N LEU A 48 -4.24 5.93 -18.69
CA LEU A 48 -4.34 4.94 -19.76
C LEU A 48 -5.55 5.21 -20.65
N GLU A 49 -6.72 5.47 -20.05
CA GLU A 49 -7.94 5.81 -20.79
C GLU A 49 -7.72 7.04 -21.69
N ARG A 50 -7.08 8.10 -21.17
CA ARG A 50 -6.78 9.31 -21.97
C ARG A 50 -5.80 9.04 -23.11
N ILE A 51 -4.80 8.18 -22.91
CA ILE A 51 -3.88 7.79 -23.98
C ILE A 51 -4.63 7.04 -25.08
N ASP A 52 -5.49 6.10 -24.71
CA ASP A 52 -6.30 5.31 -25.65
C ASP A 52 -7.25 6.23 -26.46
N GLU A 53 -7.89 7.20 -25.82
CA GLU A 53 -8.74 8.21 -26.48
C GLU A 53 -7.96 9.05 -27.49
N ILE A 54 -6.73 9.48 -27.14
CA ILE A 54 -5.87 10.23 -28.07
C ILE A 54 -5.42 9.34 -29.24
N GLU A 55 -5.11 8.07 -28.98
CA GLU A 55 -4.76 7.11 -30.03
C GLU A 55 -5.91 6.87 -31.02
N GLU A 56 -7.14 6.78 -30.53
CA GLU A 56 -8.35 6.67 -31.37
C GLU A 56 -8.53 7.91 -32.25
N GLN A 57 -8.42 9.12 -31.67
CA GLN A 57 -8.50 10.38 -32.42
C GLN A 57 -7.41 10.49 -33.49
N LEU A 58 -6.18 10.10 -33.17
CA LEU A 58 -5.08 10.07 -34.15
C LEU A 58 -5.35 9.06 -35.27
N ALA A 59 -5.93 7.91 -34.96
CA ALA A 59 -6.30 6.92 -35.97
C ALA A 59 -7.39 7.46 -36.91
N ASP A 60 -8.41 8.12 -36.39
CA ASP A 60 -9.46 8.76 -37.19
C ASP A 60 -8.88 9.81 -38.14
N ILE A 61 -8.00 10.70 -37.64
CA ILE A 61 -7.32 11.70 -38.48
C ILE A 61 -6.46 11.01 -39.56
N LYS A 62 -5.78 9.91 -39.23
CA LYS A 62 -4.97 9.15 -40.21
C LYS A 62 -5.84 8.61 -41.36
N VAL A 63 -7.03 8.11 -41.04
CA VAL A 63 -8.02 7.64 -42.01
C VAL A 63 -8.53 8.79 -42.87
N GLU A 64 -8.87 9.94 -42.28
CA GLU A 64 -9.32 11.13 -43.00
C GLU A 64 -8.28 11.66 -43.98
N LEU A 65 -7.00 11.65 -43.59
CA LEU A 65 -5.88 12.05 -44.42
C LEU A 65 -5.48 10.98 -45.47
N ALA A 66 -6.17 9.83 -45.48
CA ALA A 66 -5.88 8.68 -46.33
C ALA A 66 -4.40 8.26 -46.30
N VAL A 67 -3.77 8.38 -45.13
CA VAL A 67 -2.35 8.05 -44.98
C VAL A 67 -2.20 6.53 -44.91
N PRO A 68 -1.35 5.92 -45.77
CA PRO A 68 -1.10 4.49 -45.72
C PRO A 68 -0.60 4.02 -44.34
N ASP A 69 -1.00 2.81 -43.94
CA ASP A 69 -0.70 2.28 -42.61
C ASP A 69 0.80 2.13 -42.32
N ASP A 70 1.60 1.93 -43.37
CA ASP A 70 3.05 1.77 -43.35
C ASP A 70 3.82 3.09 -43.16
N VAL A 71 3.14 4.24 -43.20
CA VAL A 71 3.76 5.53 -42.90
C VAL A 71 3.84 5.75 -41.37
N PRO A 72 5.02 6.07 -40.82
CA PRO A 72 5.17 6.43 -39.41
C PRO A 72 4.27 7.60 -39.01
N MET A 73 3.68 7.57 -37.81
CA MET A 73 2.76 8.63 -37.33
C MET A 73 3.37 10.04 -37.42
N ASP A 74 4.65 10.20 -37.09
CA ASP A 74 5.34 11.49 -37.14
C ASP A 74 5.41 12.07 -38.57
N ASP A 75 5.59 11.21 -39.56
CA ASP A 75 5.63 11.59 -40.98
C ASP A 75 4.21 11.73 -41.57
N ALA A 76 3.27 10.90 -41.10
CA ALA A 76 1.87 10.90 -41.49
C ALA A 76 1.16 12.23 -41.19
N PHE A 77 1.53 12.87 -40.09
CA PHE A 77 0.92 14.10 -39.60
C PHE A 77 1.78 15.34 -39.82
N ALA A 78 2.82 15.25 -40.67
CA ALA A 78 3.69 16.37 -40.98
C ALA A 78 2.87 17.54 -41.59
N GLY A 79 2.79 18.65 -40.86
CA GLY A 79 2.03 19.84 -41.27
C GLY A 79 0.56 19.84 -40.85
N HIS A 80 0.06 18.78 -40.20
CA HIS A 80 -1.28 18.73 -39.63
C HIS A 80 -1.26 19.18 -38.17
N THR A 81 -1.61 20.44 -37.92
CA THR A 81 -1.42 21.10 -36.61
C THR A 81 -2.16 20.43 -35.46
N GLU A 82 -3.38 19.94 -35.71
CA GLU A 82 -4.20 19.26 -34.69
C GLU A 82 -3.62 17.90 -34.30
N ALA A 83 -3.13 17.13 -35.28
CA ALA A 83 -2.53 15.83 -35.02
C ALA A 83 -1.18 15.97 -34.31
N GLN A 84 -0.40 17.02 -34.63
CA GLN A 84 0.82 17.34 -33.89
C GLN A 84 0.55 17.76 -32.44
N ALA A 85 -0.55 18.49 -32.19
CA ALA A 85 -0.98 18.83 -30.84
C ALA A 85 -1.36 17.56 -30.04
N LEU A 86 -2.15 16.67 -30.63
CA LEU A 86 -2.52 15.38 -30.03
C LEU A 86 -1.31 14.48 -29.76
N LEU A 87 -0.35 14.39 -30.67
CA LEU A 87 0.91 13.67 -30.43
C LEU A 87 1.71 14.24 -29.24
N SER A 88 1.73 15.57 -29.11
CA SER A 88 2.37 16.22 -27.97
C SER A 88 1.64 15.91 -26.67
N GLU A 89 0.31 16.00 -26.67
CA GLU A 89 -0.53 15.69 -25.51
C GLU A 89 -0.37 14.22 -25.08
N LYS A 90 -0.38 13.29 -26.04
CA LYS A 90 -0.11 11.87 -25.79
C LYS A 90 1.22 11.67 -25.07
N LYS A 91 2.28 12.32 -25.56
CA LYS A 91 3.61 12.21 -24.97
C LYS A 91 3.67 12.77 -23.54
N GLU A 92 2.99 13.88 -23.29
CA GLU A 92 2.87 14.44 -21.94
C GLU A 92 2.12 13.47 -21.01
N GLU A 93 1.06 12.84 -21.51
CA GLU A 93 0.26 11.87 -20.77
C GLU A 93 1.04 10.57 -20.48
N GLU A 94 1.82 10.04 -21.44
CA GLU A 94 2.72 8.92 -21.24
C GLU A 94 3.78 9.20 -20.15
N LEU A 95 4.32 10.43 -20.13
CA LEU A 95 5.25 10.85 -19.09
C LEU A 95 4.58 10.90 -17.71
N LEU A 96 3.34 11.41 -17.65
CA LEU A 96 2.54 11.42 -16.42
C LEU A 96 2.25 10.00 -15.93
N LEU A 97 1.82 9.10 -16.83
CA LEU A 97 1.58 7.69 -16.55
C LEU A 97 2.81 7.00 -15.95
N ILE A 98 4.01 7.25 -16.50
CA ILE A 98 5.27 6.71 -15.95
C ILE A 98 5.49 7.20 -14.52
N GLN A 99 5.24 8.49 -14.25
CA GLN A 99 5.40 9.05 -12.91
C GLN A 99 4.39 8.46 -11.92
N MET A 100 3.11 8.40 -12.30
CA MET A 100 2.05 7.84 -11.46
C MET A 100 2.24 6.34 -11.20
N SER A 101 2.68 5.59 -12.20
CA SER A 101 3.01 4.16 -12.05
C SER A 101 4.14 3.93 -11.05
N LYS A 102 5.17 4.78 -11.05
CA LYS A 102 6.24 4.72 -10.03
C LYS A 102 5.72 5.00 -8.63
N VAL A 103 4.84 5.99 -8.48
CA VAL A 103 4.21 6.29 -7.19
C VAL A 103 3.35 5.11 -6.74
N TYR A 104 2.55 4.54 -7.63
CA TYR A 104 1.70 3.39 -7.36
C TYR A 104 2.50 2.18 -6.85
N GLU A 105 3.63 1.85 -7.49
CA GLU A 105 4.49 0.77 -7.04
C GLU A 105 5.17 1.07 -5.69
N CYS A 106 5.57 2.32 -5.43
CA CYS A 106 6.05 2.74 -4.11
C CYS A 106 4.98 2.54 -3.02
N ARG A 107 3.72 2.88 -3.32
CA ARG A 107 2.58 2.68 -2.40
C ARG A 107 2.31 1.20 -2.15
N LYS A 108 2.36 0.35 -3.19
CA LYS A 108 2.27 -1.11 -3.02
C LYS A 108 3.36 -1.66 -2.11
N ALA A 109 4.61 -1.22 -2.32
CA ALA A 109 5.74 -1.64 -1.48
C ALA A 109 5.52 -1.25 -0.02
N THR A 110 5.07 -0.02 0.24
CA THR A 110 4.72 0.47 1.58
C THR A 110 3.64 -0.39 2.23
N MET A 111 2.56 -0.69 1.49
CA MET A 111 1.47 -1.55 1.98
C MET A 111 1.98 -2.94 2.36
N ARG A 112 2.82 -3.58 1.52
CA ARG A 112 3.42 -4.88 1.81
C ARG A 112 4.26 -4.86 3.08
N MET A 113 5.04 -3.79 3.30
CA MET A 113 5.81 -3.62 4.54
C MET A 113 4.90 -3.50 5.77
N LEU A 114 3.81 -2.73 5.67
CA LEU A 114 2.86 -2.58 6.78
C LEU A 114 2.16 -3.91 7.11
N VAL A 115 1.77 -4.70 6.11
CA VAL A 115 1.23 -6.05 6.31
C VAL A 115 2.23 -6.95 7.03
N LYS A 116 3.51 -6.91 6.64
CA LYS A 116 4.58 -7.65 7.32
C LYS A 116 4.74 -7.21 8.77
N HIS A 117 4.75 -5.90 9.04
CA HIS A 117 4.82 -5.36 10.40
C HIS A 117 3.64 -5.81 11.26
N LYS A 118 2.42 -5.81 10.70
CA LYS A 118 1.23 -6.32 11.40
C LYS A 118 1.37 -7.78 11.80
N SER A 119 1.84 -8.63 10.88
CA SER A 119 2.09 -10.06 11.15
C SER A 119 3.12 -10.28 12.27
N ILE A 120 4.21 -9.50 12.28
CA ILE A 120 5.23 -9.55 13.34
C ILE A 120 4.64 -9.12 14.69
N LEU A 121 3.83 -8.05 14.72
CA LEU A 121 3.16 -7.60 15.94
C LEU A 121 2.20 -8.67 16.48
N ASP A 122 1.42 -9.31 15.62
CA ASP A 122 0.47 -10.36 16.02
C ASP A 122 1.19 -11.58 16.58
N SER A 123 2.30 -11.98 15.95
CA SER A 123 3.17 -13.06 16.45
C SER A 123 3.77 -12.73 17.81
N SER A 124 4.26 -11.49 17.97
CA SER A 124 4.82 -10.98 19.22
C SER A 124 3.78 -10.98 20.34
N ARG A 125 2.55 -10.55 20.05
CA ARG A 125 1.43 -10.57 21.01
C ARG A 125 1.02 -11.97 21.41
N LYS A 126 0.95 -12.91 20.46
CA LYS A 126 0.68 -14.32 20.74
C LYS A 126 1.73 -14.90 21.68
N SER A 127 3.01 -14.65 21.40
CA SER A 127 4.13 -15.07 22.27
C SER A 127 4.04 -14.44 23.67
N LEU A 128 3.70 -13.16 23.75
CA LEU A 128 3.53 -12.45 25.03
C LEU A 128 2.37 -13.03 25.86
N ARG A 129 1.21 -13.30 25.24
CA ARG A 129 0.07 -13.94 25.92
C ARG A 129 0.43 -15.33 26.45
N ASN A 130 1.19 -16.12 25.69
CA ASN A 130 1.72 -17.40 26.17
C ASN A 130 2.65 -17.22 27.39
N ARG A 131 3.48 -16.17 27.40
CA ARG A 131 4.33 -15.84 28.55
C ARG A 131 3.50 -15.39 29.75
N GLN A 132 2.50 -14.52 29.57
CA GLN A 132 1.57 -14.10 30.61
C GLN A 132 0.87 -15.31 31.25
N ARG A 133 0.38 -16.26 30.43
CA ARG A 133 -0.21 -17.51 30.90
C ARG A 133 0.75 -18.30 31.81
N ARG A 134 2.00 -18.48 31.39
CA ARG A 134 3.03 -19.16 32.21
C ARG A 134 3.35 -18.43 33.52
N ILE A 135 3.32 -17.10 33.53
CA ILE A 135 3.51 -16.30 34.75
C ILE A 135 2.37 -16.57 35.73
N VAL A 136 1.12 -16.54 35.26
CA VAL A 136 -0.07 -16.85 36.07
C VAL A 136 -0.02 -18.29 36.60
N GLU A 137 0.26 -19.27 35.74
CA GLU A 137 0.43 -20.68 36.13
C GLU A 137 1.54 -20.86 37.17
N LYS A 138 2.63 -20.10 37.08
CA LYS A 138 3.72 -20.12 38.08
C LYS A 138 3.25 -19.52 39.40
N ALA A 139 2.60 -18.36 39.35
CA ALA A 139 2.06 -17.68 40.54
C ALA A 139 1.05 -18.57 41.29
N PHE A 140 0.18 -19.28 40.57
CA PHE A 140 -0.74 -20.26 41.13
C PHE A 140 0.01 -21.40 41.83
N ARG A 141 0.99 -22.03 41.15
CA ARG A 141 1.77 -23.14 41.73
C ARG A 141 2.60 -22.73 42.95
N THR A 142 3.03 -21.48 43.04
CA THR A 142 3.81 -20.97 44.19
C THR A 142 2.93 -20.44 45.32
N GLY A 143 1.60 -20.60 45.25
CA GLY A 143 0.67 -20.13 46.30
C GLY A 143 0.49 -18.61 46.37
N LEU A 144 0.96 -17.87 45.36
CA LEU A 144 0.80 -16.40 45.28
C LEU A 144 -0.62 -16.01 44.85
N LEU A 145 -1.24 -16.84 44.03
CA LEU A 145 -2.66 -16.75 43.69
C LEU A 145 -3.39 -17.82 44.51
N ALA A 146 -3.50 -17.62 45.82
CA ALA A 146 -4.35 -18.48 46.62
C ALA A 146 -5.79 -18.34 46.12
N CYS A 147 -6.43 -19.46 45.73
CA CYS A 147 -7.87 -19.48 45.57
C CYS A 147 -8.48 -19.15 46.93
N GLN A 148 -9.06 -17.96 47.07
CA GLN A 148 -10.07 -17.74 48.10
C GLN A 148 -11.28 -18.58 47.69
N SER A 149 -11.32 -19.82 48.18
CA SER A 149 -12.49 -20.69 48.13
C SER A 149 -13.01 -20.88 49.54
#